data_AF-A0A960KWL6-F1
#
_entry.id   AF-A0A960KWL6-F1
#
_cell.length_a   1.000
_cell.length_b   1.000
_cell.length_c   1.000
_cell.angle_alpha   90.00
_cell.angle_beta   90.00
_cell.angle_gamma   90.00
#
_symmetry.space_group_name_H-M   'P 1'
#
loop_
_entity.id
_entity.type
_entity.pdbx_description
1 polymer ?
#
loop_
_entity_poly.entity_id
_entity_poly.type
_entity_poly.pdbx_seq_one_letter_code
_entity_poly.pdbx_strand_id
1 'polypeptide(L)' 'MKRTNFFISAELRAQANRKAEELGISFSELVRLALEAYLSGSQPEDPLFDFDQVYRHATPSDLSQTFKGVIES' A
#
# COMPACT_ATOMS: atom_id res chain seq x y z
N MET A 1 -30.01 -1.26 -5.58
CA MET A 1 -28.75 -1.95 -5.18
C MET A 1 -28.42 -2.98 -6.25
N LYS A 2 -27.21 -3.00 -6.82
CA LYS A 2 -26.78 -4.04 -7.78
C LYS A 2 -25.97 -5.09 -7.01
N ARG A 3 -26.32 -6.38 -7.16
CA ARG A 3 -25.57 -7.48 -6.57
C ARG A 3 -24.47 -7.89 -7.54
N THR A 4 -23.23 -7.83 -7.08
CA THR A 4 -22.05 -8.26 -7.85
C THR A 4 -21.45 -9.49 -7.19
N ASN A 5 -21.21 -10.54 -7.97
CA ASN A 5 -20.47 -11.70 -7.53
C ASN A 5 -19.06 -11.61 -8.10
N PHE A 6 -18.06 -11.85 -7.27
CA PHE A 6 -16.66 -11.83 -7.66
C PHE A 6 -15.93 -12.98 -6.96
N PHE A 7 -14.81 -13.41 -7.53
CA PHE A 7 -13.97 -14.46 -6.97
C PHE A 7 -12.75 -13.83 -6.30
N ILE A 8 -12.41 -14.31 -5.12
CA ILE A 8 -11.19 -13.98 -4.38
C ILE A 8 -10.53 -15.25 -3.89
N SER A 9 -9.22 -15.20 -3.63
CA SER A 9 -8.52 -16.32 -3.03
C SER A 9 -9.09 -16.66 -1.65
N ALA A 10 -9.03 -17.94 -1.28
CA ALA A 10 -9.50 -18.41 0.02
C ALA A 10 -8.75 -17.72 1.17
N GLU A 11 -7.45 -17.46 0.98
CA GLU A 11 -6.62 -16.74 1.95
C GLU A 11 -7.10 -15.29 2.16
N LEU A 12 -7.30 -14.54 1.07
CA LEU A 12 -7.76 -13.15 1.16
C LEU A 12 -9.14 -13.07 1.81
N ARG A 13 -10.03 -14.02 1.50
CA ARG A 13 -11.33 -14.13 2.14
C ARG A 13 -11.21 -14.36 3.65
N ALA A 14 -10.32 -15.25 4.07
CA ALA A 14 -10.10 -15.54 5.49
C ALA A 14 -9.51 -14.34 6.25
N GLN A 15 -8.59 -13.60 5.62
CA GLN A 15 -8.05 -12.36 6.20
C GLN A 15 -9.12 -11.28 6.34
N ALA A 16 -9.92 -11.06 5.29
CA ALA A 16 -10.98 -10.08 5.29
C ALA A 16 -12.10 -10.41 6.30
N ASN A 17 -12.47 -11.69 6.46
CA ASN A 17 -13.44 -12.10 7.48
C ASN A 17 -12.94 -11.81 8.89
N ARG A 18 -11.69 -12.15 9.21
CA ARG A 18 -11.10 -11.83 10.53
C ARG A 18 -11.12 -10.33 10.80
N LYS A 19 -10.72 -9.52 9.82
CA LYS A 19 -10.74 -8.06 9.94
C LYS A 19 -12.16 -7.50 10.11
N ALA A 20 -13.14 -8.09 9.44
CA ALA A 20 -14.54 -7.71 9.60
C ALA A 20 -15.06 -8.02 11.01
N GLU A 21 -14.72 -9.21 11.54
CA GLU A 21 -15.04 -9.62 12.92
C GLU A 21 -14.40 -8.71 13.96
N GLU A 22 -13.11 -8.37 13.81
CA GLU A 22 -12.38 -7.43 14.67
C GLU A 22 -13.04 -6.05 14.73
N LEU A 23 -13.60 -5.59 13.60
CA LEU A 23 -14.29 -4.31 13.48
C LEU A 23 -15.78 -4.40 13.86
N GLY A 24 -16.31 -5.60 14.13
CA GLY A 24 -17.73 -5.80 14.42
C GLY A 24 -18.67 -5.50 13.24
N ILE A 25 -18.16 -5.57 12.00
CA ILE A 25 -18.93 -5.29 10.78
C ILE A 25 -19.06 -6.53 9.90
N SER A 26 -19.99 -6.48 8.93
CA SER A 26 -20.12 -7.55 7.95
C SER A 26 -18.98 -7.52 6.92
N PHE A 27 -18.64 -8.69 6.36
CA PHE A 27 -17.69 -8.78 5.24
C PHE A 27 -18.07 -7.86 4.07
N SER A 28 -19.35 -7.80 3.71
CA SER A 28 -19.83 -6.95 2.61
C SER A 28 -19.61 -5.47 2.90
N GLU A 29 -19.79 -5.04 4.15
CA GLU A 29 -19.54 -3.64 4.54
C GLU A 29 -18.04 -3.33 4.54
N LEU A 30 -17.20 -4.26 4.98
CA LEU A 30 -15.74 -4.12 4.87
C LEU A 30 -15.30 -3.93 3.41
N VAL A 31 -15.84 -4.75 2.50
CA VAL A 31 -15.54 -4.64 1.06
C VAL A 31 -16.04 -3.30 0.51
N ARG A 32 -17.21 -2.83 0.93
CA ARG A 32 -17.74 -1.53 0.53
C ARG A 32 -16.82 -0.39 0.96
N LEU A 33 -16.41 -0.38 2.22
CA LEU A 33 -15.48 0.63 2.76
C LEU A 33 -14.12 0.60 2.05
N ALA A 34 -13.59 -0.59 1.77
CA ALA A 34 -12.33 -0.73 1.04
C ALA A 34 -12.41 -0.17 -0.39
N LEU A 35 -13.52 -0.44 -1.10
CA LEU A 35 -13.75 0.11 -2.44
C LEU A 35 -13.95 1.62 -2.40
N GLU A 36 -14.69 2.15 -1.41
CA GLU A 36 -14.88 3.59 -1.23
C GLU A 36 -13.56 4.30 -0.90
N ALA A 37 -12.72 3.71 -0.04
CA ALA A 37 -11.37 4.21 0.25
C ALA A 37 -10.48 4.22 -1.00
N TYR A 38 -10.50 3.13 -1.78
CA TYR A 38 -9.75 3.04 -3.04
C TYR A 38 -10.21 4.09 -4.07
N LEU A 39 -11.53 4.25 -4.24
CA LEU A 39 -12.10 5.19 -5.20
C LEU A 39 -11.95 6.66 -4.78
N SER A 40 -11.91 6.94 -3.48
CA SER A 40 -11.68 8.28 -2.95
C SER A 40 -10.21 8.72 -3.01
N GLY A 41 -9.30 7.87 -3.49
CA GLY A 41 -7.87 8.16 -3.51
C GLY A 41 -7.23 8.09 -2.12
N SER A 42 -7.94 7.54 -1.13
CA SER A 42 -7.44 7.25 0.21
C SER A 42 -6.61 5.97 0.16
N GLN A 43 -5.53 5.96 -0.61
CA GLN A 43 -4.49 4.95 -0.40
C GLN A 43 -3.97 5.14 1.03
N PRO A 44 -3.77 4.07 1.82
CA PRO A 44 -2.73 4.14 2.84
C PRO A 44 -1.46 4.48 2.07
N GLU A 45 -0.84 5.61 2.40
CA GLU A 45 0.48 5.96 1.87
C GLU A 45 1.34 4.69 1.94
N ASP A 46 1.74 4.21 0.77
CA ASP A 46 2.71 3.16 0.66
C ASP A 46 3.95 3.68 1.43
N PRO A 47 4.46 2.98 2.45
CA PRO A 47 5.68 3.41 3.13
C PRO A 47 6.90 3.47 2.18
N LEU A 48 6.79 2.95 0.95
CA LEU A 48 7.76 3.17 -0.14
C LEU A 48 7.58 4.50 -0.90
N PHE A 49 6.46 5.20 -0.72
CA PHE A 49 6.12 6.48 -1.34
C PHE A 49 5.81 7.59 -0.32
N ASP A 50 6.41 7.52 0.87
CA ASP A 50 6.47 8.69 1.76
C ASP A 50 7.55 9.66 1.26
N PHE A 51 7.18 10.52 0.29
CA PHE A 51 8.07 11.57 -0.21
C PHE A 51 8.51 12.56 0.89
N ASP A 52 7.75 12.66 1.98
CA ASP A 52 8.04 13.56 3.10
C ASP A 52 9.07 12.98 4.09
N GLN A 53 9.30 11.65 4.10
CA GLN A 53 10.39 11.03 4.85
C GLN A 53 11.74 11.01 4.11
N VAL A 54 11.76 11.04 2.78
CA VAL A 54 13.02 10.88 2.00
C VAL A 54 13.89 12.14 2.01
N TYR A 55 13.34 13.32 2.30
CA TYR A 55 14.08 14.58 2.25
C TYR A 55 14.10 15.37 3.57
N ARG A 56 14.31 14.67 4.69
CA ARG A 56 14.59 15.34 5.97
C ARG A 56 16.10 15.31 6.29
N HIS A 57 16.79 16.26 5.67
CA HIS A 57 18.13 16.79 5.98
C HIS A 57 19.34 16.13 5.30
N ALA A 58 20.12 17.01 4.64
CA ALA A 58 21.32 16.81 3.81
C ALA A 58 21.06 16.31 2.38
N THR A 59 21.40 17.16 1.41
CA THR A 59 21.58 16.77 0.01
C THR A 59 22.51 15.55 -0.05
N PRO A 60 22.11 14.43 -0.65
CA PRO A 60 23.00 13.29 -0.80
C PRO A 60 24.23 13.76 -1.59
N SER A 61 25.42 13.52 -1.05
CA SER A 61 26.67 13.77 -1.76
C SER A 61 26.67 13.04 -3.10
N ASP A 62 27.07 13.74 -4.15
CA ASP A 62 27.08 13.27 -5.53
C ASP A 62 27.77 11.90 -5.66
N LEU A 63 26.97 10.86 -5.94
CA LEU A 63 27.43 9.48 -6.11
C LEU A 63 28.29 9.28 -7.37
N SER A 64 28.34 10.26 -8.28
CA SER A 64 29.15 10.20 -9.50
C SER A 64 30.66 10.12 -9.21
N GLN A 65 31.10 10.56 -8.03
CA GLN A 65 32.52 10.51 -7.65
C GLN A 65 32.97 9.14 -7.12
N THR A 66 32.05 8.31 -6.63
CA THR A 66 32.40 7.04 -5.98
C THR A 66 32.71 5.93 -6.99
N PHE A 67 32.16 6.01 -8.20
CA PHE A 67 32.34 4.97 -9.24
C PHE A 67 33.55 5.17 -10.16
N LYS A 68 34.32 6.25 -10.02
CA LYS A 68 35.47 6.52 -10.90
C LYS A 68 36.68 5.61 -10.68
N GLY A 69 36.71 4.80 -9.61
CA GLY A 69 37.85 3.95 -9.26
C GLY A 69 37.68 2.44 -9.48
N VAL A 70 36.51 1.97 -9.94
CA VAL A 70 36.22 0.52 -10.06
C VAL A 70 36.18 0.04 -11.52
N ILE A 71 36.31 0.95 -12.50
CA ILE A 71 36.22 0.62 -13.93
C ILE A 71 37.60 0.57 -14.61
N GLU A 72 38.70 0.88 -13.92
CA GLU A 72 40.07 0.85 -14.47
C GLU A 72 41.04 0.01 -13.61
N SER A 73 40.73 -1.26 -13.34
CA SER A 73 41.71 -2.24 -12.81
C SER A 73 41.55 -3.59 -13.47
#